data_AF-A0A1C2HHF0-F1
#
_entry.id   AF-A0A1C2HHF0-F1
#
_cell.length_a   1.000
_cell.length_b   1.000
_cell.length_c   1.000
_cell.angle_alpha   90.00
_cell.angle_beta   90.00
_cell.angle_gamma   90.00
#
_symmetry.space_group_name_H-M   'P 1'
#
loop_
_entity.id
_entity.type
_entity.pdbx_description
1 polymer ?
#
loop_
_entity_poly.entity_id
_entity_poly.type
_entity_poly.pdbx_seq_one_letter_code
_entity_poly.pdbx_strand_id
1 'polypeptide(L)'
;MTIEIEAVFEAAQALQDDGTEASTRNVQAKLGSKAHSYIPAFTGLWNRRNAHLAEVSELPDAFLEEAQLLALGLWKMANDRADIREELHLREIERLRSQEAERERMWSKEREEMEERINEAYSDIRCLTDEVCELKEQLHAAREQVDEAEKAKDDAEERRDKAEARFTTYSGIVQSGNELDKAQLEGALARAAQLEFEIEGMRDRVRDANARRAEDAARFDSLLQEFMWQLGKAPSRKPRATKAPTEET
;
A
#
# COMPACT_ATOMS: atom_id res chain seq x y z
N MET A 1 11.43 -76.78 -3.19
CA MET A 1 11.00 -78.12 -2.73
C MET A 1 10.24 -78.79 -3.85
N THR A 2 10.97 -79.10 -4.92
CA THR A 2 10.52 -79.79 -6.13
C THR A 2 10.64 -81.28 -5.86
N ILE A 3 9.62 -81.88 -5.25
CA ILE A 3 9.51 -83.33 -5.27
C ILE A 3 8.98 -83.63 -6.68
N GLU A 4 9.95 -83.94 -7.52
CA GLU A 4 9.90 -83.91 -8.97
C GLU A 4 8.87 -84.90 -9.53
N ILE A 5 8.24 -84.50 -10.62
CA ILE A 5 7.35 -85.34 -11.45
C ILE A 5 8.01 -86.71 -11.71
N GLU A 6 9.33 -86.72 -11.83
CA GLU A 6 10.19 -87.89 -11.98
C GLU A 6 10.00 -88.92 -10.86
N ALA A 7 9.90 -88.52 -9.59
CA ALA A 7 9.70 -89.45 -8.47
C ALA A 7 8.35 -90.19 -8.56
N VAL A 8 7.30 -89.55 -9.08
CA VAL A 8 5.99 -90.20 -9.29
C VAL A 8 6.07 -91.22 -10.43
N PHE A 9 6.82 -90.90 -11.49
CA PHE A 9 7.03 -91.79 -12.63
C PHE A 9 7.90 -92.99 -12.26
N GLU A 10 8.99 -92.78 -11.51
CA GLU A 10 9.85 -93.85 -11.01
C GLU A 10 9.12 -94.79 -10.03
N ALA A 11 8.33 -94.24 -9.12
CA ALA A 11 7.53 -95.05 -8.20
C ALA A 11 6.45 -95.87 -8.92
N ALA A 12 5.82 -95.29 -9.95
CA ALA A 12 4.86 -96.01 -10.80
C ALA A 12 5.55 -97.13 -11.61
N GLN A 13 6.74 -96.85 -12.17
CA GLN A 13 7.54 -97.85 -12.90
C GLN A 13 7.97 -99.00 -11.99
N ALA A 14 8.51 -98.70 -10.81
CA ALA A 14 8.91 -99.72 -9.85
C ALA A 14 7.73 -100.61 -9.41
N LEU A 15 6.52 -100.05 -9.27
CA LEU A 15 5.32 -100.83 -8.97
C LEU A 15 4.98 -101.79 -10.12
N GLN A 16 5.07 -101.32 -11.37
CA GLN A 16 4.83 -102.17 -12.54
C GLN A 16 5.86 -103.29 -12.67
N ASP A 17 7.14 -102.99 -12.45
CA ASP A 17 8.22 -103.97 -12.47
C ASP A 17 8.05 -105.03 -11.35
N ASP A 18 7.51 -104.61 -10.20
CA ASP A 18 7.12 -105.47 -9.08
C ASP A 18 5.81 -106.26 -9.35
N GLY A 19 5.18 -106.11 -10.53
CA GLY A 19 3.92 -106.77 -10.91
C GLY A 19 2.67 -106.20 -10.22
N THR A 20 2.79 -105.03 -9.59
CA THR A 20 1.71 -104.34 -8.88
C THR A 20 1.13 -103.22 -9.74
N GLU A 21 -0.20 -103.04 -9.71
CA GLU A 21 -0.84 -101.96 -10.46
C GLU A 21 -0.35 -100.58 -9.96
N ALA A 22 0.14 -99.75 -10.88
CA ALA A 22 0.54 -98.37 -10.63
C ALA A 22 -0.68 -97.44 -10.46
N SER A 23 -1.51 -97.73 -9.46
CA SER A 23 -2.65 -96.89 -9.07
C SER A 23 -2.18 -95.71 -8.21
N THR A 24 -2.93 -94.60 -8.21
CA THR A 24 -2.67 -93.42 -7.38
C THR A 24 -2.41 -93.80 -5.91
N ARG A 25 -3.16 -94.78 -5.39
CA ARG A 25 -3.05 -95.26 -4.01
C ARG A 25 -1.72 -95.99 -3.77
N ASN A 26 -1.30 -96.84 -4.70
CA ASN A 26 -0.07 -97.61 -4.58
C ASN A 26 1.16 -96.72 -4.76
N VAL A 27 1.13 -95.77 -5.69
CA VAL A 27 2.19 -94.77 -5.89
C VAL A 27 2.34 -93.88 -4.66
N GLN A 28 1.23 -93.44 -4.07
CA GLN A 28 1.25 -92.67 -2.83
C GLN A 28 1.76 -93.49 -1.62
N ALA A 29 1.46 -94.79 -1.56
CA ALA A 29 2.00 -95.68 -0.55
C ALA A 29 3.51 -95.88 -0.72
N LYS A 30 4.00 -96.07 -1.95
CA LYS A 30 5.42 -96.25 -2.27
C LYS A 30 6.27 -95.00 -1.99
N LEU A 31 5.71 -93.80 -2.22
CA LEU A 31 6.35 -92.51 -1.92
C LEU A 31 6.27 -92.09 -0.44
N GLY A 32 5.59 -92.88 0.40
CA GLY A 32 5.50 -92.66 1.84
C GLY A 32 4.53 -91.55 2.25
N SER A 33 3.23 -91.88 2.34
CA SER A 33 2.11 -91.20 3.03
C SER A 33 1.93 -89.67 2.90
N LYS A 34 2.79 -88.93 2.20
CA LYS A 34 2.63 -87.50 1.99
C LYS A 34 1.56 -87.29 0.91
N ALA A 35 0.50 -86.57 1.27
CA ALA A 35 -0.59 -86.23 0.36
C ALA A 35 -0.11 -85.19 -0.66
N HIS A 36 0.44 -85.67 -1.76
CA HIS A 36 0.86 -84.83 -2.87
C HIS A 36 -0.31 -84.69 -3.84
N SER A 37 -0.86 -83.47 -3.94
CA SER A 37 -2.03 -83.14 -4.78
C SER A 37 -1.83 -83.46 -6.26
N TYR A 38 -0.58 -83.61 -6.70
CA TYR A 38 -0.19 -83.88 -8.09
C TYR A 38 -0.08 -85.37 -8.44
N ILE A 39 -0.03 -86.29 -7.46
CA ILE A 39 0.09 -87.74 -7.73
C ILE A 39 -1.02 -88.25 -8.65
N PRO A 40 -2.32 -87.97 -8.43
CA PRO A 40 -3.38 -88.48 -9.31
C PRO A 40 -3.20 -88.06 -10.77
N ALA A 41 -2.80 -86.81 -11.01
CA ALA A 41 -2.60 -86.28 -12.35
C ALA A 41 -1.43 -86.96 -13.06
N PHE A 42 -0.30 -87.13 -12.37
CA PHE A 42 0.91 -87.71 -12.97
C PHE A 42 0.87 -89.24 -13.06
N THR A 43 0.26 -89.94 -12.10
CA THR A 43 -0.04 -91.38 -12.24
C THR A 43 -1.00 -91.63 -13.40
N GLY A 44 -2.00 -90.77 -13.60
CA GLY A 44 -2.89 -90.83 -14.76
C GLY A 44 -2.21 -90.51 -16.10
N LEU A 45 -1.16 -89.68 -16.10
CA LEU A 45 -0.32 -89.43 -17.29
C LEU A 45 0.59 -90.62 -17.59
N TRP A 46 1.22 -91.20 -16.56
CA TRP A 46 2.08 -92.38 -16.69
C TRP A 46 1.28 -93.60 -17.21
N ASN A 47 0.08 -93.86 -16.66
CA ASN A 47 -0.77 -94.96 -17.12
C ASN A 47 -1.19 -94.79 -18.59
N ARG A 48 -1.53 -93.57 -19.00
CA ARG A 48 -1.83 -93.26 -20.42
C ARG A 48 -0.60 -93.42 -21.32
N ARG A 49 0.57 -92.98 -20.86
CA ARG A 49 1.83 -93.18 -21.57
C ARG A 49 2.13 -94.67 -21.77
N ASN A 50 1.99 -95.50 -20.73
CA ASN A 50 2.32 -96.92 -20.83
C ASN A 50 1.27 -97.72 -21.60
N ALA A 51 -0.01 -97.35 -21.52
CA ALA A 51 -1.03 -97.88 -22.43
C ALA A 51 -0.69 -97.56 -23.89
N HIS A 52 -0.31 -96.32 -24.18
CA HIS A 52 0.12 -95.94 -25.53
C HIS A 52 1.44 -96.60 -25.94
N LEU A 53 2.42 -96.78 -25.06
CA LEU A 53 3.66 -97.48 -25.40
C LEU A 53 3.41 -98.97 -25.73
N ALA A 54 2.46 -99.61 -25.03
CA ALA A 54 2.02 -100.95 -25.37
C ALA A 54 1.36 -100.99 -26.76
N GLU A 55 0.47 -100.05 -27.07
CA GLU A 55 -0.15 -99.92 -28.40
C GLU A 55 0.86 -99.57 -29.51
N VAL A 56 1.88 -98.77 -29.18
CA VAL A 56 2.90 -98.29 -30.11
C VAL A 56 3.97 -99.35 -30.39
N SER A 57 4.17 -100.32 -29.48
CA SER A 57 5.07 -101.47 -29.67
C SER A 57 4.63 -102.43 -30.78
N GLU A 58 3.37 -102.32 -31.23
CA GLU A 58 2.78 -103.09 -32.33
C GLU A 58 2.81 -102.34 -33.68
N LEU A 59 3.29 -101.09 -33.72
CA LEU A 59 3.33 -100.27 -34.93
C LEU A 59 4.62 -100.54 -35.74
N PRO A 60 4.55 -100.53 -37.09
CA PRO A 60 5.74 -100.66 -37.93
C PRO A 60 6.74 -99.51 -37.70
N ASP A 61 8.04 -99.80 -37.72
CA ASP A 61 9.13 -98.83 -37.49
C ASP A 61 9.01 -97.55 -38.33
N ALA A 62 8.49 -97.65 -39.56
CA ALA A 62 8.25 -96.49 -40.44
C ALA A 62 7.25 -95.47 -39.85
N PHE A 63 6.24 -95.94 -39.12
CA PHE A 63 5.27 -95.05 -38.45
C PHE A 63 5.89 -94.37 -37.22
N LEU A 64 6.79 -95.07 -36.52
CA LEU A 64 7.54 -94.51 -35.40
C LEU A 64 8.49 -93.39 -35.86
N GLU A 65 9.18 -93.56 -36.99
CA GLU A 65 10.02 -92.51 -37.58
C GLU A 65 9.20 -91.28 -37.99
N GLU A 66 8.04 -91.47 -38.62
CA GLU A 66 7.15 -90.38 -39.02
C GLU A 66 6.57 -89.64 -37.80
N ALA A 67 6.19 -90.36 -36.74
CA ALA A 67 5.74 -89.78 -35.49
C ALA A 67 6.85 -88.99 -34.77
N GLN A 68 8.11 -89.47 -34.79
CA GLN A 68 9.25 -88.75 -34.23
C GLN A 68 9.55 -87.46 -35.01
N LEU A 69 9.49 -87.49 -36.34
CA LEU A 69 9.65 -86.30 -37.19
C LEU A 69 8.54 -85.28 -36.94
N LEU A 70 7.29 -85.73 -36.79
CA LEU A 70 6.16 -84.89 -36.42
C LEU A 70 6.36 -84.25 -35.04
N ALA A 71 6.80 -85.04 -34.05
CA ALA A 71 7.07 -84.55 -32.69
C ALA A 71 8.20 -83.50 -32.66
N LEU A 72 9.29 -83.74 -33.39
CA LEU A 72 10.38 -82.77 -33.58
C LEU A 72 9.90 -81.49 -34.27
N GLY A 73 9.05 -81.60 -35.29
CA GLY A 73 8.44 -80.46 -35.97
C GLY A 73 7.54 -79.64 -35.04
N LEU A 74 6.68 -80.30 -34.26
CA LEU A 74 5.82 -79.67 -33.27
C LEU A 74 6.62 -79.00 -32.15
N TRP A 75 7.70 -79.63 -31.68
CA TRP A 75 8.59 -79.05 -30.67
C TRP A 75 9.30 -77.79 -31.17
N LYS A 76 9.85 -77.82 -32.40
CA LYS A 76 10.45 -76.63 -33.02
C LYS A 76 9.44 -75.48 -33.14
N MET A 77 8.24 -75.76 -33.66
CA MET A 77 7.19 -74.74 -33.76
C MET A 77 6.76 -74.19 -32.39
N ALA A 78 6.75 -75.02 -31.35
CA ALA A 78 6.46 -74.59 -29.99
C ALA A 78 7.58 -73.69 -29.44
N ASN A 79 8.84 -74.01 -29.73
CA ASN A 79 10.00 -73.23 -29.33
C ASN A 79 10.05 -71.88 -30.06
N ASP A 80 9.88 -71.88 -31.39
CA ASP A 80 9.80 -70.65 -32.18
C ASP A 80 8.66 -69.72 -31.70
N ARG A 81 7.52 -70.31 -31.30
CA ARG A 81 6.42 -69.55 -30.69
C ARG A 81 6.76 -68.96 -29.32
N ALA A 82 7.61 -69.63 -28.54
CA ALA A 82 8.08 -69.12 -27.26
C ALA A 82 9.01 -67.93 -27.47
N ASP A 83 9.95 -68.03 -28.42
CA ASP A 83 10.89 -66.96 -28.77
C ASP A 83 10.15 -65.72 -29.29
N ILE A 84 9.17 -65.90 -30.20
CA ILE A 84 8.34 -64.79 -30.70
C ILE A 84 7.57 -64.12 -29.56
N ARG A 85 7.06 -64.90 -28.59
CA ARG A 85 6.33 -64.35 -27.44
C ARG A 85 7.26 -63.51 -26.57
N GLU A 86 8.48 -63.98 -26.33
CA GLU A 86 9.49 -63.26 -25.55
C GLU A 86 9.91 -61.95 -26.25
N GLU A 87 10.14 -61.97 -27.57
CA GLU A 87 10.42 -60.76 -28.35
C GLU A 87 9.28 -59.74 -28.29
N LEU A 88 8.02 -60.18 -28.40
CA LEU A 88 6.86 -59.30 -28.29
C LEU A 88 6.75 -58.68 -26.89
N HIS A 89 7.03 -59.44 -25.84
CA HIS A 89 7.07 -58.92 -24.48
C HIS A 89 8.17 -57.88 -24.30
N LEU A 90 9.37 -58.12 -24.84
CA LEU A 90 10.48 -57.17 -24.79
C LEU A 90 10.13 -55.85 -25.51
N ARG A 91 9.53 -55.93 -26.70
CA ARG A 91 9.08 -54.74 -27.44
C ARG A 91 8.03 -53.94 -26.69
N GLU A 92 7.08 -54.62 -26.03
CA GLU A 92 6.06 -53.93 -25.24
C GLU A 92 6.66 -53.25 -24.00
N ILE A 93 7.64 -53.89 -23.34
CA ILE A 93 8.39 -53.28 -22.24
C ILE A 93 9.15 -52.03 -22.71
N GLU A 94 9.83 -52.09 -23.86
CA GLU A 94 10.53 -50.94 -24.42
C GLU A 94 9.57 -49.80 -24.78
N ARG A 95 8.41 -50.12 -25.35
CA ARG A 95 7.36 -49.14 -25.66
C ARG A 95 6.87 -48.44 -24.39
N LEU A 96 6.59 -49.19 -23.33
CA LEU A 96 6.15 -48.63 -22.04
C LEU A 96 7.24 -47.77 -21.41
N ARG A 97 8.50 -48.22 -21.41
CA ARG A 97 9.64 -47.43 -20.92
C ARG A 97 9.82 -46.12 -21.69
N SER A 98 9.63 -46.14 -23.01
CA SER A 98 9.68 -44.92 -23.83
C SER A 98 8.56 -43.94 -23.46
N GLN A 99 7.34 -44.45 -23.23
CA GLN A 99 6.21 -43.63 -22.79
C GLN A 99 6.42 -43.06 -21.38
N GLU A 100 6.98 -43.84 -20.47
CA GLU A 100 7.34 -43.38 -19.12
C GLU A 100 8.42 -42.30 -19.19
N ALA A 101 9.47 -42.50 -19.98
CA ALA A 101 10.53 -41.52 -20.16
C ALA A 101 10.02 -40.20 -20.77
N GLU A 102 9.06 -40.26 -21.71
CA GLU A 102 8.42 -39.06 -22.25
C GLU A 102 7.56 -38.34 -21.20
N ARG A 103 6.80 -39.08 -20.39
CA ARG A 103 6.03 -38.51 -19.28
C ARG A 103 6.91 -37.87 -18.22
N GLU A 104 8.01 -38.52 -17.85
CA GLU A 104 8.99 -37.97 -16.92
C GLU A 104 9.61 -36.68 -17.45
N ARG A 105 9.97 -36.62 -18.74
CA ARG A 105 10.46 -35.39 -19.37
C ARG A 105 9.42 -34.27 -19.35
N MET A 106 8.17 -34.58 -19.64
CA MET A 106 7.08 -33.60 -19.57
C MET A 106 6.91 -33.05 -18.14
N TRP A 107 6.87 -33.93 -17.14
CA TRP A 107 6.78 -33.51 -15.74
C TRP A 107 8.01 -32.78 -15.22
N SER A 108 9.21 -33.09 -15.74
CA SER A 108 10.41 -32.32 -15.43
C SER A 108 10.29 -30.89 -15.95
N LYS A 109 9.89 -30.72 -17.22
CA LYS A 109 9.69 -29.40 -17.82
C LYS A 109 8.63 -28.59 -17.11
N GLU A 110 7.46 -29.19 -16.82
CA GLU A 110 6.39 -28.52 -16.08
C GLU A 110 6.85 -28.08 -14.68
N ARG A 111 7.70 -28.88 -14.01
CA ARG A 111 8.29 -28.50 -12.73
C ARG A 111 9.27 -27.34 -12.86
N GLU A 112 10.17 -27.39 -13.84
CA GLU A 112 11.12 -26.31 -14.11
C GLU A 112 10.40 -24.99 -14.42
N GLU A 113 9.37 -25.02 -15.28
CA GLU A 113 8.55 -23.84 -15.60
C GLU A 113 7.81 -23.31 -14.37
N MET A 114 7.28 -24.18 -13.52
CA MET A 114 6.62 -23.76 -12.27
C MET A 114 7.61 -23.19 -11.26
N GLU A 115 8.81 -23.75 -11.13
CA GLU A 115 9.86 -23.22 -10.27
C GLU A 115 10.33 -21.84 -10.74
N GLU A 116 10.47 -21.64 -12.06
CA GLU A 116 10.80 -20.34 -12.64
C GLU A 116 9.72 -19.29 -12.30
N ARG A 117 8.44 -19.62 -12.53
CA ARG A 117 7.31 -18.74 -12.18
C ARG A 117 7.22 -18.44 -10.69
N ILE A 118 7.53 -19.42 -9.83
CA ILE A 118 7.58 -19.23 -8.38
C ILE A 118 8.70 -18.25 -8.02
N ASN A 119 9.88 -18.40 -8.62
CA ASN A 119 11.01 -17.51 -8.37
C ASN A 119 10.74 -16.08 -8.85
N GLU A 120 10.13 -15.91 -10.02
CA GLU A 120 9.65 -14.61 -10.51
C GLU A 120 8.66 -13.98 -9.54
N ALA A 121 7.64 -14.73 -9.09
CA ALA A 121 6.66 -14.24 -8.13
C ALA A 121 7.30 -13.84 -6.79
N TYR A 122 8.29 -14.59 -6.29
CA TYR A 122 9.02 -14.21 -5.08
C TYR A 122 9.84 -12.93 -5.27
N SER A 123 10.45 -12.74 -6.45
CA SER A 123 11.16 -11.51 -6.81
C SER A 123 10.21 -10.32 -6.84
N ASP A 124 9.05 -10.46 -7.48
CA ASP A 124 8.03 -9.42 -7.57
C ASP A 124 7.49 -9.04 -6.18
N ILE A 125 7.19 -10.04 -5.35
CA ILE A 125 6.75 -9.81 -3.96
C ILE A 125 7.80 -9.01 -3.18
N ARG A 126 9.09 -9.31 -3.38
CA ARG A 126 10.17 -8.59 -2.71
C ARG A 126 10.25 -7.14 -3.19
N CYS A 127 10.20 -6.91 -4.50
CA CYS A 127 10.21 -5.57 -5.09
C CYS A 127 9.03 -4.73 -4.57
N LEU A 128 7.81 -5.29 -4.60
CA LEU A 128 6.62 -4.62 -4.08
C LEU A 128 6.70 -4.36 -2.57
N THR A 129 7.33 -5.25 -1.80
CA THR A 129 7.54 -5.05 -0.36
C THR A 129 8.47 -3.87 -0.09
N ASP A 130 9.55 -3.76 -0.87
CA ASP A 130 10.51 -2.66 -0.76
C ASP A 130 9.85 -1.32 -1.16
N GLU A 131 9.07 -1.29 -2.24
CA GLU A 131 8.29 -0.11 -2.66
C GLU A 131 7.26 0.32 -1.59
N VAL A 132 6.57 -0.63 -0.95
CA VAL A 132 5.63 -0.32 0.13
C VAL A 132 6.34 0.27 1.35
N CYS A 133 7.55 -0.20 1.67
CA CYS A 133 8.36 0.39 2.75
C CYS A 133 8.76 1.83 2.41
N GLU A 134 9.23 2.09 1.19
CA GLU A 134 9.61 3.43 0.76
C GLU A 134 8.40 4.39 0.80
N LEU A 135 7.24 3.96 0.28
CA LEU A 135 6.02 4.77 0.31
C LEU A 135 5.54 5.07 1.74
N LYS A 136 5.73 4.14 2.68
CA LYS A 136 5.42 4.37 4.11
C LYS A 136 6.34 5.42 4.71
N GLU A 137 7.64 5.39 4.40
CA GLU A 137 8.59 6.40 4.87
C GLU A 137 8.26 7.78 4.28
N GLN A 138 7.95 7.85 2.97
CA GLN A 138 7.51 9.08 2.32
C GLN A 138 6.21 9.63 2.94
N LEU A 139 5.25 8.76 3.25
CA LEU A 139 4.00 9.16 3.92
C LEU A 139 4.26 9.71 5.33
N HIS A 140 5.17 9.10 6.08
CA HIS A 140 5.57 9.60 7.40
C HIS A 140 6.22 10.98 7.30
N ALA A 141 7.17 11.17 6.38
CA ALA A 141 7.81 12.47 6.16
C ALA A 141 6.81 13.55 5.70
N ALA A 142 5.87 13.20 4.80
CA ALA A 142 4.82 14.12 4.37
C ALA A 142 3.89 14.50 5.53
N ARG A 143 3.58 13.57 6.42
CA ARG A 143 2.76 13.84 7.60
C ARG A 143 3.46 14.77 8.58
N GLU A 144 4.76 14.59 8.82
CA GLU A 144 5.55 15.50 9.64
C GLU A 144 5.56 16.93 9.06
N GLN A 145 5.69 17.07 7.74
CA GLN A 145 5.60 18.37 7.07
C GLN A 145 4.23 19.03 7.23
N VAL A 146 3.15 18.24 7.18
CA VAL A 146 1.79 18.77 7.43
C VAL A 146 1.66 19.24 8.88
N ASP A 147 2.11 18.46 9.85
CA ASP A 147 2.06 18.83 11.26
C ASP A 147 2.89 20.12 11.55
N GLU A 148 4.04 20.28 10.89
CA GLU A 148 4.84 21.51 10.94
C GLU A 148 4.12 22.71 10.30
N ALA A 149 3.48 22.50 9.15
CA ALA A 149 2.73 23.54 8.46
C ALA A 149 1.50 24.00 9.26
N GLU A 150 0.80 23.07 9.94
CA GLU A 150 -0.31 23.39 10.83
C GLU A 150 0.16 24.23 12.02
N LYS A 151 1.26 23.84 12.68
CA LYS A 151 1.85 24.65 13.75
C LYS A 151 2.24 26.04 13.26
N ALA A 152 2.88 26.15 12.09
CA ALA A 152 3.28 27.43 11.51
C ALA A 152 2.07 28.32 11.20
N LYS A 153 0.96 27.72 10.76
CA LYS A 153 -0.31 28.40 10.53
C LYS A 153 -0.90 28.94 11.83
N ASP A 154 -0.99 28.12 12.87
CA ASP A 154 -1.53 28.53 14.18
C ASP A 154 -0.71 29.69 14.78
N ASP A 155 0.62 29.59 14.67
CA ASP A 155 1.58 30.63 15.05
C ASP A 155 1.36 31.94 14.27
N ALA A 156 1.04 31.85 12.98
CA ALA A 156 0.77 33.01 12.13
C ALA A 156 -0.59 33.65 12.46
N GLU A 157 -1.62 32.84 12.74
CA GLU A 157 -2.93 33.32 13.19
C GLU A 157 -2.80 34.07 14.53
N GLU A 158 -2.07 33.52 15.50
CA GLU A 158 -1.84 34.18 16.79
C GLU A 158 -1.09 35.53 16.62
N ARG A 159 -0.11 35.59 15.71
CA ARG A 159 0.59 36.84 15.38
C ARG A 159 -0.35 37.85 14.72
N ARG A 160 -1.25 37.39 13.85
CA ARG A 160 -2.26 38.25 13.20
C ARG A 160 -3.19 38.86 14.24
N ASP A 161 -3.73 38.05 15.14
CA ASP A 161 -4.66 38.52 16.18
C ASP A 161 -3.99 39.53 17.12
N LYS A 162 -2.73 39.30 17.50
CA LYS A 162 -1.92 40.27 18.26
C LYS A 162 -1.72 41.57 17.50
N ALA A 163 -1.50 41.51 16.19
CA ALA A 163 -1.33 42.71 15.35
C ALA A 163 -2.65 43.49 15.20
N GLU A 164 -3.78 42.80 15.02
CA GLU A 164 -5.12 43.41 14.96
C GLU A 164 -5.49 44.09 16.30
N ALA A 165 -5.19 43.44 17.43
CA ALA A 165 -5.39 44.03 18.75
C ALA A 165 -4.54 45.30 18.96
N ARG A 166 -3.29 45.31 18.46
CA ARG A 166 -2.46 46.53 18.48
C ARG A 166 -3.03 47.61 17.58
N PHE A 167 -3.46 47.26 16.37
CA PHE A 167 -4.02 48.21 15.42
C PHE A 167 -5.28 48.90 15.96
N THR A 168 -6.20 48.13 16.54
CA THR A 168 -7.40 48.66 17.19
C THR A 168 -7.06 49.61 18.34
N THR A 169 -6.06 49.25 19.16
CA THR A 169 -5.55 50.13 20.23
C THR A 169 -4.98 51.43 19.68
N TYR A 170 -4.11 51.37 18.67
CA TYR A 170 -3.53 52.56 18.04
C TYR A 170 -4.60 53.45 17.39
N SER A 171 -5.57 52.85 16.71
CA SER A 171 -6.71 53.56 16.13
C SER A 171 -7.49 54.35 17.20
N GLY A 172 -7.76 53.72 18.35
CA GLY A 172 -8.42 54.39 19.49
C GLY A 172 -7.60 55.53 20.09
N ILE A 173 -6.27 55.39 20.19
CA ILE A 173 -5.38 56.46 20.64
C ILE A 173 -5.40 57.63 19.65
N VAL A 174 -5.35 57.37 18.35
CA VAL A 174 -5.39 58.42 17.32
C VAL A 174 -6.74 59.15 17.33
N GLN A 175 -7.85 58.43 17.49
CA GLN A 175 -9.17 59.04 17.60
C GLN A 175 -9.28 59.94 18.85
N SER A 176 -8.86 59.45 20.01
CA SER A 176 -8.91 60.25 21.25
C SER A 176 -7.96 61.45 21.21
N GLY A 177 -6.79 61.32 20.56
CA GLY A 177 -5.89 62.45 20.30
C GLY A 177 -6.56 63.52 19.42
N ASN A 178 -7.18 63.12 18.31
CA ASN A 178 -7.90 64.05 17.44
C ASN A 178 -9.07 64.74 18.17
N GLU A 179 -9.79 64.03 19.03
CA GLU A 179 -10.88 64.61 19.85
C GLU A 179 -10.35 65.60 20.89
N LEU A 180 -9.22 65.29 21.54
CA LEU A 180 -8.55 66.19 22.49
C LEU A 180 -8.09 67.47 21.79
N ASP A 181 -7.40 67.35 20.66
CA ASP A 181 -6.91 68.48 19.88
C ASP A 181 -8.07 69.37 19.43
N LYS A 182 -9.17 68.76 18.98
CA LYS A 182 -10.41 69.47 18.63
C LYS A 182 -10.99 70.22 19.83
N ALA A 183 -11.12 69.57 20.99
CA ALA A 183 -11.63 70.19 22.21
C ALA A 183 -10.74 71.34 22.70
N GLN A 184 -9.41 71.19 22.58
CA GLN A 184 -8.45 72.24 22.91
C GLN A 184 -8.58 73.45 21.97
N LEU A 185 -8.75 73.22 20.67
CA LEU A 185 -9.00 74.27 19.68
C LEU A 185 -10.31 75.01 19.97
N GLU A 186 -11.40 74.29 20.22
CA GLU A 186 -12.69 74.89 20.57
C GLU A 186 -12.60 75.72 21.87
N GLY A 187 -11.91 75.20 22.89
CA GLY A 187 -11.66 75.93 24.14
C GLY A 187 -10.72 77.13 24.00
N ALA A 188 -9.78 77.11 23.05
CA ALA A 188 -8.94 78.27 22.73
C ALA A 188 -9.73 79.34 21.99
N LEU A 189 -10.56 78.95 21.02
CA LEU A 189 -11.46 79.85 20.30
C LEU A 189 -12.47 80.52 21.23
N ALA A 190 -13.07 79.79 22.17
CA ALA A 190 -13.98 80.36 23.16
C ALA A 190 -13.30 81.39 24.07
N ARG A 191 -12.07 81.12 24.51
CA ARG A 191 -11.27 82.08 25.29
C ARG A 191 -10.90 83.32 24.47
N ALA A 192 -10.54 83.14 23.20
CA ALA A 192 -10.27 84.26 22.30
C ALA A 192 -11.51 85.16 22.15
N ALA A 193 -12.68 84.58 21.91
CA ALA A 193 -13.95 85.33 21.83
C ALA A 193 -14.28 86.09 23.12
N GLN A 194 -14.02 85.49 24.29
CA GLN A 194 -14.21 86.17 25.57
C GLN A 194 -13.25 87.36 25.74
N LEU A 195 -11.98 87.19 25.40
CA LEU A 195 -10.99 88.27 25.46
C LEU A 195 -11.33 89.40 24.49
N GLU A 196 -11.83 89.10 23.29
CA GLU A 196 -12.32 90.11 22.34
C GLU A 196 -13.48 90.92 22.94
N PHE A 197 -14.44 90.26 23.59
CA PHE A 197 -15.54 90.95 24.28
C PHE A 197 -15.04 91.84 25.42
N GLU A 198 -14.07 91.38 26.23
CA GLU A 198 -13.47 92.18 27.30
C GLU A 198 -12.68 93.38 26.76
N ILE A 199 -11.95 93.21 25.66
CA ILE A 199 -11.23 94.29 24.97
C ILE A 199 -12.22 95.33 24.45
N GLU A 200 -13.32 94.92 23.83
CA GLU A 200 -14.33 95.86 23.35
C GLU A 200 -15.00 96.62 24.51
N GLY A 201 -15.35 95.92 25.59
CA GLY A 201 -15.83 96.57 26.81
C GLY A 201 -14.81 97.50 27.48
N MET A 202 -13.50 97.23 27.34
CA MET A 202 -12.44 98.16 27.74
C MET A 202 -12.34 99.36 26.80
N ARG A 203 -12.46 99.16 25.48
CA ARG A 203 -12.48 100.25 24.49
C ARG A 203 -13.64 101.20 24.74
N ASP A 204 -14.83 100.68 25.03
CA ASP A 204 -16.00 101.48 25.39
C ASP A 204 -15.75 102.32 26.63
N ARG A 205 -15.21 101.71 27.71
CA ARG A 205 -14.83 102.44 28.93
C ARG A 205 -13.80 103.54 28.68
N VAL A 206 -12.81 103.28 27.83
CA VAL A 206 -11.81 104.29 27.45
C VAL A 206 -12.47 105.41 26.62
N ARG A 207 -13.39 105.07 25.71
CA ARG A 207 -14.15 106.03 24.92
C ARG A 207 -14.99 106.94 25.83
N ASP A 208 -15.71 106.38 26.79
CA ASP A 208 -16.50 107.11 27.78
C ASP A 208 -15.62 108.00 28.67
N ALA A 209 -14.48 107.48 29.15
CA ALA A 209 -13.55 108.25 29.96
C ALA A 209 -12.95 109.43 29.17
N ASN A 210 -12.62 109.22 27.89
CA ASN A 210 -12.15 110.28 27.01
C ASN A 210 -13.25 111.32 26.71
N ALA A 211 -14.50 110.89 26.54
CA ALA A 211 -15.64 111.80 26.40
C ALA A 211 -15.81 112.67 27.66
N ARG A 212 -15.77 112.07 28.86
CA ARG A 212 -15.82 112.81 30.14
C ARG A 212 -14.65 113.78 30.29
N ARG A 213 -13.43 113.36 29.95
CA ARG A 213 -12.26 114.25 29.95
C ARG A 213 -12.43 115.41 28.96
N ALA A 214 -13.03 115.17 27.80
CA ALA A 214 -13.32 116.22 26.83
C ALA A 214 -14.40 117.20 27.36
N GLU A 215 -15.43 116.70 28.05
CA GLU A 215 -16.43 117.53 28.73
C GLU A 215 -15.83 118.35 29.87
N ASP A 216 -15.01 117.73 30.73
CA ASP A 216 -14.33 118.42 31.83
C ASP A 216 -13.33 119.47 31.32
N ALA A 217 -12.59 119.16 30.23
CA ALA A 217 -11.73 120.13 29.56
C ALA A 217 -12.53 121.29 28.98
N ALA A 218 -13.67 121.03 28.32
CA ALA A 218 -14.55 122.08 27.80
C ALA A 218 -15.14 122.95 28.94
N ARG A 219 -15.52 122.35 30.07
CA ARG A 219 -15.96 123.07 31.28
C ARG A 219 -14.85 123.95 31.84
N PHE A 220 -13.64 123.40 31.95
CA PHE A 220 -12.48 124.13 32.45
C PHE A 220 -12.10 125.30 31.52
N ASP A 221 -12.10 125.08 30.21
CA ASP A 221 -11.88 126.12 29.21
C ASP A 221 -12.97 127.20 29.28
N SER A 222 -14.23 126.83 29.49
CA SER A 222 -15.33 127.78 29.71
C SER A 222 -15.11 128.62 30.97
N LEU A 223 -14.73 128.00 32.08
CA LEU A 223 -14.41 128.70 33.34
C LEU A 223 -13.18 129.62 33.19
N LEU A 224 -12.16 129.18 32.46
CA LEU A 224 -11.00 130.01 32.13
C LEU A 224 -11.39 131.20 31.25
N GLN A 225 -12.26 131.02 30.26
CA GLN A 225 -12.77 132.13 29.46
C GLN A 225 -13.56 133.12 30.31
N GLU A 226 -14.41 132.63 31.21
CA GLU A 226 -15.20 133.47 32.13
C GLU A 226 -14.30 134.23 33.10
N PHE A 227 -13.27 133.59 33.66
CA PHE A 227 -12.26 134.22 34.50
C PHE A 227 -11.40 135.25 33.75
N MET A 228 -10.97 134.92 32.52
CA MET A 228 -10.23 135.84 31.65
C MET A 228 -11.07 137.07 31.26
N TRP A 229 -12.37 136.87 31.04
CA TRP A 229 -13.33 137.95 30.81
C TRP A 229 -13.48 138.86 32.04
N GLN A 230 -13.56 138.29 33.25
CA GLN A 230 -13.58 139.05 34.50
C GLN A 230 -12.28 139.84 34.78
N LEU A 231 -11.14 139.38 34.27
CA LEU A 231 -9.84 140.06 34.41
C LEU A 231 -9.55 141.13 33.35
N GLY A 232 -10.48 141.41 32.43
CA GLY A 232 -10.30 142.44 31.39
C GLY A 232 -9.21 142.11 30.35
N LYS A 233 -8.83 140.83 30.20
CA LYS A 233 -7.85 140.36 29.21
C LYS A 233 -8.52 139.41 28.22
N ALA A 234 -8.85 139.93 27.03
CA ALA A 234 -9.43 139.11 25.95
C ALA A 234 -8.46 138.00 25.49
N PRO A 235 -8.88 136.72 25.38
CA PRO A 235 -8.04 135.67 24.82
C PRO A 235 -8.09 135.69 23.28
N SER A 236 -6.93 135.91 22.66
CA SER A 236 -6.67 135.58 21.26
C SER A 236 -6.08 134.17 21.20
N ARG A 237 -6.79 133.20 20.60
CA ARG A 237 -6.16 132.08 19.88
C ARG A 237 -7.13 131.34 18.95
N LYS A 238 -6.68 131.19 17.69
CA LYS A 238 -7.30 130.45 16.58
C LYS A 238 -7.28 128.93 16.82
N PRO A 239 -8.25 128.16 16.30
CA PRO A 239 -8.21 126.71 16.32
C PRO A 239 -7.18 126.19 15.30
N ARG A 240 -6.27 125.33 15.77
CA ARG A 240 -5.31 124.58 14.95
C ARG A 240 -5.88 123.19 14.69
N ALA A 241 -6.08 122.86 13.42
CA ALA A 241 -6.50 121.54 12.97
C ALA A 241 -5.53 120.46 13.43
N THR A 242 -6.05 119.36 13.99
CA THR A 242 -5.32 118.11 14.20
C THR A 242 -5.96 117.01 13.37
N LYS A 243 -5.12 116.43 12.53
CA LYS A 243 -5.35 115.34 11.57
C LYS A 243 -5.71 114.03 12.29
N ALA A 244 -6.50 113.21 11.61
CA ALA A 244 -6.68 111.79 11.89
C ALA A 244 -5.35 111.03 11.87
N PRO A 245 -5.22 109.92 12.62
CA PRO A 245 -4.27 108.88 12.30
C PRO A 245 -4.94 107.74 11.52
N THR A 246 -4.25 107.41 10.44
CA THR A 246 -4.28 106.22 9.60
C THR A 246 -4.22 104.91 10.38
N GLU A 247 -4.92 103.91 9.84
CA GLU A 247 -4.70 102.48 10.07
C GLU A 247 -3.23 102.09 9.82
N GLU A 248 -2.71 101.09 10.54
CA GLU A 248 -1.76 100.12 9.97
C GLU A 248 -1.61 98.88 10.89
N THR A 249 -1.83 97.71 10.26
CA THR A 249 -1.43 96.32 10.57
C THR A 249 -1.81 95.67 11.89
#